data_AF-A0A4Q5QGW8-F1
#
_entry.id   AF-A0A4Q5QGW8-F1
#
_cell.length_a   1.000
_cell.length_b   1.000
_cell.length_c   1.000
_cell.angle_alpha   90.00
_cell.angle_beta   90.00
_cell.angle_gamma   90.00
#
_symmetry.space_group_name_H-M   'P 1'
#
loop_
_entity.id
_entity.type
_entity.pdbx_description
1 polymer ?
#
loop_
_entity_poly.entity_id
_entity_poly.type
_entity_poly.pdbx_seq_one_letter_code
_entity_poly.pdbx_strand_id
1 'polypeptide(L)' 'LQQATTELLMDVVGPYVLPYDDSDEGSNEPPVGPDYAAEAAPIYFNWRKISIYGGSNEIQRNIVAKAILGF' A
#
# COMPACT_ATOMS: atom_id res chain seq x y z
N LEU A 1 -4.44 -0.79 -10.79
CA LEU A 1 -5.21 -1.88 -10.16
C LEU A 1 -4.69 -2.19 -8.77
N GLN A 2 -3.42 -2.53 -8.61
CA GLN A 2 -2.85 -2.94 -7.32
C GLN A 2 -3.02 -1.92 -6.17
N GLN A 3 -2.76 -0.63 -6.43
CA GLN A 3 -3.00 0.43 -5.44
C GLN A 3 -4.48 0.59 -5.08
N ALA A 4 -5.38 0.54 -6.06
CA ALA A 4 -6.82 0.66 -5.81
C ALA A 4 -7.36 -0.54 -5.00
N THR A 5 -6.79 -1.73 -5.21
CA THR A 5 -7.15 -2.92 -4.43
C THR A 5 -6.68 -2.80 -2.99
N THR A 6 -5.49 -2.25 -2.75
CA THR A 6 -4.98 -2.07 -1.37
C THR A 6 -5.65 -0.91 -0.65
N GLU A 7 -6.08 0.13 -1.37
CA GLU A 7 -6.99 1.16 -0.83
C GLU A 7 -8.34 0.58 -0.43
N LEU A 8 -8.97 -0.23 -1.30
CA LEU A 8 -10.22 -0.90 -0.97
C LEU A 8 -10.07 -1.84 0.24
N LEU A 9 -8.92 -2.52 0.38
CA LEU A 9 -8.65 -3.36 1.53
C LEU A 9 -8.61 -2.55 2.84
N MET A 10 -8.03 -1.34 2.82
CA MET A 10 -8.04 -0.43 3.97
C MET A 10 -9.47 -0.04 4.36
N ASP A 11 -10.32 0.24 3.37
CA ASP A 11 -11.72 0.61 3.61
C ASP A 11 -12.54 -0.56 4.17
N VAL A 12 -12.31 -1.78 3.68
CA VAL A 12 -12.99 -3.00 4.15
C VAL A 12 -12.58 -3.37 5.58
N VAL A 13 -11.28 -3.25 5.89
CA VAL A 13 -10.76 -3.52 7.25
C VAL A 13 -11.24 -2.46 8.24
N GLY A 14 -11.40 -1.21 7.79
CA GLY A 14 -11.99 -0.14 8.57
C GLY A 14 -11.19 0.18 9.85
N PRO A 15 -11.82 0.27 11.03
CA PRO A 15 -11.14 0.63 12.28
C PRO A 15 -10.00 -0.31 12.67
N TYR A 16 -10.01 -1.58 12.22
CA TYR A 16 -8.98 -2.58 12.54
C TYR A 16 -7.65 -2.34 11.81
N VAL A 17 -7.58 -1.33 10.95
CA VAL A 17 -6.35 -0.96 10.23
C VAL A 17 -5.45 -0.02 11.04
N LEU A 18 -6.00 0.59 12.08
CA LEU A 18 -5.33 1.58 12.93
C LEU A 18 -4.48 0.98 14.06
N PRO A 19 -4.92 -0.11 14.74
CA PRO A 19 -4.13 -0.71 15.80
C PRO A 19 -2.81 -1.26 15.25
N TYR A 20 -1.72 -0.82 15.84
CA TYR A 20 -0.45 -1.50 15.72
C TYR A 20 -0.44 -2.60 16.78
N ASP A 21 -0.50 -3.86 16.35
CA ASP A 21 -0.41 -5.00 17.24
C ASP A 21 1.07 -5.21 17.63
N ASP A 22 1.43 -4.76 18.83
CA ASP A 22 2.77 -4.91 19.42
C ASP A 22 2.85 -6.17 20.29
N SER A 23 1.94 -7.13 20.07
CA SER A 23 2.00 -8.41 20.78
C SER A 23 3.32 -9.11 20.46
N ASP A 24 4.16 -9.30 21.48
CA ASP A 24 5.39 -10.08 21.38
C ASP A 24 5.11 -11.48 20.81
N GLU A 25 6.03 -12.03 20.02
CA GLU A 25 5.97 -13.44 19.59
C GLU A 25 5.87 -14.34 20.84
N GLY A 26 4.67 -14.89 21.09
CA GLY A 26 4.37 -15.69 22.29
C GLY A 26 3.34 -15.08 23.25
N SER A 27 2.77 -13.92 22.95
CA SER A 27 1.59 -13.41 23.65
C SER A 27 0.39 -14.37 23.50
N ASN A 28 -0.37 -14.55 24.58
CA ASN A 28 -1.65 -15.29 24.55
C ASN A 28 -2.85 -14.37 24.26
N GLU A 29 -2.60 -13.07 24.03
CA GLU A 29 -3.66 -12.15 23.67
C GLU A 29 -4.14 -12.44 22.25
N PRO A 30 -5.46 -12.45 22.00
CA PRO A 30 -5.99 -12.62 20.65
C PRO A 30 -5.63 -11.39 19.79
N PRO A 31 -5.35 -11.58 18.49
CA PRO A 31 -5.02 -10.49 17.59
C PRO A 31 -6.16 -9.49 17.48
N VAL A 32 -5.83 -8.22 17.26
CA VAL A 32 -6.83 -7.15 17.13
C VAL A 32 -7.49 -7.22 15.76
N GLY A 33 -8.69 -7.79 15.72
CA GLY A 33 -9.48 -7.90 14.49
C GLY A 33 -9.17 -9.16 13.69
N PRO A 34 -9.62 -9.24 12.42
CA PRO A 34 -9.33 -10.38 11.54
C PRO A 34 -7.83 -10.54 11.27
N ASP A 35 -7.35 -11.78 11.07
CA ASP A 35 -5.93 -12.09 10.85
C ASP A 35 -5.26 -11.27 9.73
N TYR A 36 -6.03 -10.89 8.69
CA TYR A 36 -5.54 -10.10 7.55
C TYR A 36 -5.54 -8.58 7.78
N ALA A 37 -6.13 -8.10 8.88
CA ALA A 37 -6.29 -6.67 9.15
C ALA A 37 -4.95 -5.99 9.45
N ALA A 38 -4.07 -6.67 10.20
CA ALA A 38 -2.76 -6.17 10.58
C ALA A 38 -1.84 -5.89 9.37
N GLU A 39 -1.97 -6.68 8.30
CA GLU A 39 -1.14 -6.53 7.11
C GLU A 39 -1.64 -5.45 6.13
N ALA A 40 -2.91 -5.03 6.23
CA ALA A 40 -3.53 -4.14 5.26
C ALA A 40 -2.83 -2.77 5.16
N ALA A 41 -2.50 -2.15 6.30
CA ALA A 41 -1.80 -0.86 6.35
C ALA A 41 -0.35 -0.94 5.80
N PRO A 42 0.51 -1.88 6.26
CA PRO A 42 1.84 -2.08 5.69
C PRO A 42 1.82 -2.32 4.18
N ILE A 43 0.88 -3.15 3.69
CA ILE A 43 0.74 -3.44 2.26
C ILE A 43 0.38 -2.15 1.50
N TYR A 44 -0.65 -1.41 1.93
CA TYR A 44 -1.03 -0.15 1.28
C TYR A 44 0.14 0.84 1.23
N PHE A 45 0.86 1.04 2.34
CA PHE A 45 1.99 1.95 2.38
C PHE A 45 3.15 1.53 1.48
N ASN A 46 3.44 0.23 1.37
CA ASN A 46 4.46 -0.27 0.45
C ASN A 46 4.10 0.01 -1.01
N TRP A 47 2.84 -0.21 -1.42
CA TRP A 47 2.39 0.10 -2.78
C TRP A 47 2.39 1.60 -3.06
N ARG A 48 1.99 2.42 -2.08
CA ARG A 48 2.05 3.88 -2.20
C ARG A 48 3.50 4.36 -2.34
N LYS A 49 4.43 3.81 -1.55
CA LYS A 49 5.87 4.09 -1.66
C LYS A 49 6.39 3.83 -3.08
N ILE A 50 6.06 2.67 -3.64
CA ILE A 50 6.48 2.29 -5.01
C ILE A 50 5.92 3.26 -6.05
N SER A 51 4.65 3.68 -5.92
CA SER A 51 4.04 4.64 -6.84
C SER A 51 4.69 6.04 -6.81
N ILE A 52 5.27 6.43 -5.67
CA ILE A 52 5.92 7.75 -5.49
C ILE A 52 7.33 7.73 -6.08
N TYR A 53 8.16 6.73 -5.75
CA TYR A 53 9.56 6.68 -6.21
C TYR A 53 9.74 5.99 -7.57
N GLY A 54 8.79 5.17 -8.01
CA GLY A 54 8.81 4.50 -9.31
C GLY A 54 8.63 5.45 -10.50
N GLY A 55 8.39 6.73 -10.24
CA GLY A 55 8.10 7.75 -11.23
C GLY A 55 6.65 7.66 -11.69
N SER A 56 5.96 8.79 -11.68
CA SER A 56 4.62 8.87 -12.24
C SER A 56 4.65 8.34 -13.67
N ASN A 57 3.70 7.46 -14.01
CA ASN A 57 3.53 6.92 -15.36
C ASN A 57 3.47 8.05 -16.41
N GLU A 58 3.07 9.25 -15.98
CA GLU A 58 3.09 10.49 -16.76
C GLU A 58 4.48 11.04 -17.05
N ILE A 59 5.41 11.00 -16.08
CA ILE A 59 6.81 11.39 -16.29
C ILE A 59 7.50 10.41 -17.24
N GLN A 60 7.28 9.11 -17.06
CA GLN A 60 7.82 8.09 -17.97
C GLN A 60 7.26 8.24 -19.39
N ARG A 61 5.94 8.47 -19.53
CA ARG A 61 5.34 8.78 -20.84
C ARG A 61 5.92 10.04 -21.47
N ASN A 62 6.13 11.10 -20.70
CA ASN A 62 6.73 12.34 -21.22
C ASN A 62 8.20 12.15 -21.64
N ILE A 63 8.99 11.37 -20.89
CA ILE A 63 10.38 11.03 -21.27
C ILE A 63 10.38 10.26 -22.60
N VAL A 64 9.52 9.24 -22.74
CA VAL A 64 9.39 8.47 -23.97
C VAL A 64 8.89 9.35 -25.13
N ALA A 65 7.92 10.23 -24.89
CA ALA A 65 7.43 11.16 -25.90
C ALA A 65 8.53 12.11 -26.37
N LYS A 66 9.34 12.69 -25.47
CA LYS A 66 10.52 13.50 -25.84
C LYS A 66 11.57 12.71 -26.60
N ALA A 67 11.85 11.47 -26.18
CA ALA A 67 12.81 10.60 -26.85
C ALA A 67 12.38 10.25 -28.29
N ILE A 68 11.08 10.07 -28.53
CA ILE A 68 10.53 9.74 -29.86
C ILE A 68 10.36 11.00 -30.72
N LEU A 69 9.87 12.10 -30.15
CA LEU A 69 9.53 13.32 -30.89
C LEU A 69 10.70 14.29 -31.05
N GLY A 70 11.78 14.13 -30.29
CA GLY A 70 13.06 14.81 -30.51
C GLY A 70 13.10 16.28 -30.06
N PHE A 71 12.20 16.72 -29.18
CA PHE A 71 12.17 18.06 -28.60
C PHE A 71 11.88 18.06 -27.10
#